data_AF-A0A8S3FFN4-F1
#
_entry.id   AF-A0A8S3FFN4-F1
#
_cell.length_a   1.000
_cell.length_b   1.000
_cell.length_c   1.000
_cell.angle_alpha   90.00
_cell.angle_beta   90.00
_cell.angle_gamma   90.00
#
_symmetry.space_group_name_H-M   'P 1'
#
loop_
_entity.id
_entity.type
_entity.pdbx_description
1 polymer ?
#
loop_
_entity_poly.entity_id
_entity_poly.type
_entity_poly.pdbx_seq_one_letter_code
_entity_poly.pdbx_strand_id
1 'polypeptide(L)'
;MLNTMPVIKFRFPEKILTNTITTAFGEIAYGQYECSLFDWHVIDDIKTTNNHTQWTHVHCGSFYIFHGEHVNKFVHLVCVPRNNSLREGIQAESITKTSIIPCPLDLPIDSNKYHADIISLQVCDISFYEQELLLVLQQYGYLGDMKIKSYSMSL
;
A
#
# COMPACT_ATOMS: atom_id res chain seq x y z
N MET A 1 6.65 -9.82 29.45
CA MET A 1 5.94 -9.53 28.19
C MET A 1 6.46 -10.51 27.15
N LEU A 2 5.58 -11.24 26.48
CA LEU A 2 5.98 -12.21 25.46
C LEU A 2 6.65 -11.47 24.30
N ASN A 3 7.89 -11.84 23.98
CA ASN A 3 8.63 -11.39 22.81
C ASN A 3 8.02 -12.02 21.56
N THR A 4 6.86 -11.55 21.13
CA THR A 4 6.28 -11.98 19.85
C THR A 4 6.94 -11.18 18.73
N MET A 5 7.46 -11.89 17.73
CA MET A 5 8.02 -11.26 16.54
C MET A 5 6.90 -10.65 15.69
N PRO A 6 7.13 -9.49 15.06
CA PRO A 6 6.18 -8.93 14.12
C PRO A 6 5.86 -9.91 12.98
N VAL A 7 4.60 -9.99 12.59
CA VAL A 7 4.15 -10.80 11.45
C VAL A 7 3.27 -9.94 10.58
N ILE A 8 3.39 -10.11 9.27
CA ILE A 8 2.68 -9.27 8.32
C ILE A 8 2.01 -10.09 7.23
N LYS A 9 0.82 -9.67 6.84
CA LYS A 9 0.06 -10.23 5.72
C LYS A 9 -0.30 -9.11 4.77
N PHE A 10 0.18 -9.18 3.52
CA PHE A 10 -0.12 -8.18 2.50
C PHE A 10 -1.04 -8.70 1.42
N ARG A 11 -1.80 -7.77 0.86
CA ARG A 11 -2.53 -7.90 -0.38
C ARG A 11 -2.28 -6.65 -1.22
N PHE A 12 -1.98 -6.84 -2.50
CA PHE A 12 -2.00 -5.73 -3.45
C PHE A 12 -3.43 -5.33 -3.80
N PRO A 13 -3.68 -4.04 -4.11
CA PRO A 13 -4.90 -3.67 -4.80
C PRO A 13 -5.09 -4.52 -6.07
N GLU A 14 -6.33 -4.86 -6.37
CA GLU A 14 -6.67 -5.66 -7.57
C GLU A 14 -6.31 -4.91 -8.87
N LYS A 15 -6.29 -3.57 -8.81
CA LYS A 15 -5.95 -2.69 -9.92
C LYS A 15 -4.97 -1.63 -9.44
N ILE A 16 -3.92 -1.43 -10.22
CA ILE A 16 -2.93 -0.39 -9.98
C ILE A 16 -3.13 0.65 -11.08
N LEU A 17 -3.23 1.92 -10.73
CA LEU A 17 -3.33 2.99 -11.74
C LEU A 17 -1.94 3.60 -11.97
N THR A 18 -1.69 4.07 -13.19
CA THR A 18 -0.48 4.85 -13.47
C THR A 18 -0.54 6.18 -12.73
N ASN A 19 0.63 6.63 -12.28
CA ASN A 19 0.87 7.90 -11.60
C ASN A 19 0.11 8.09 -10.29
N THR A 20 -0.56 7.05 -9.77
CA THR A 20 -1.21 7.09 -8.46
C THR A 20 -0.38 6.41 -7.40
N ILE A 21 -0.48 6.91 -6.17
CA ILE A 21 0.08 6.26 -4.99
C ILE A 21 -0.55 4.88 -4.84
N THR A 22 0.30 3.87 -4.76
CA THR A 22 -0.10 2.48 -4.52
C THR A 22 0.59 2.01 -3.26
N THR A 23 -0.18 1.42 -2.36
CA THR A 23 0.32 0.76 -1.15
C THR A 23 -0.14 -0.69 -1.16
N ALA A 24 0.63 -1.58 -0.56
CA ALA A 24 0.10 -2.88 -0.19
C ALA A 24 -0.72 -2.74 1.10
N PHE A 25 -1.90 -3.36 1.10
CA PHE A 25 -2.79 -3.36 2.26
C PHE A 25 -2.47 -4.56 3.13
N GLY A 26 -2.41 -4.37 4.44
CA GLY A 26 -2.04 -5.46 5.33
C GLY A 26 -2.01 -5.09 6.80
N GLU A 27 -2.13 -6.11 7.64
CA GLU A 27 -1.99 -5.97 9.09
C GLU A 27 -0.56 -6.35 9.50
N ILE A 28 0.09 -5.48 10.29
CA ILE A 28 1.33 -5.81 10.98
C ILE A 28 1.00 -6.19 12.41
N ALA A 29 0.86 -7.48 12.68
CA ALA A 29 0.69 -7.97 14.03
C ALA A 29 1.98 -7.75 14.83
N TYR A 30 1.87 -7.16 16.02
CA TYR A 30 2.99 -6.89 16.95
C TYR A 30 4.11 -6.00 16.38
N GLY A 31 3.83 -5.28 15.29
CA GLY A 31 4.73 -4.31 14.68
C GLY A 31 4.04 -2.96 14.43
N GLN A 32 4.78 -2.05 13.82
CA GLN A 32 4.36 -0.71 13.43
C GLN A 32 4.77 -0.46 12.00
N TYR A 33 3.83 0.09 11.25
CA TYR A 33 3.99 0.31 9.82
C TYR A 33 5.07 1.37 9.54
N GLU A 34 5.12 2.40 10.39
CA GLU A 34 6.05 3.52 10.29
C GLU A 34 7.53 3.13 10.50
N CYS A 35 7.77 2.05 11.25
CA CYS A 35 9.13 1.57 11.54
C CYS A 35 9.57 0.43 10.62
N SER A 36 8.63 -0.15 9.85
CA SER A 36 8.88 -1.29 8.98
C SER A 36 9.62 -0.89 7.71
N LEU A 37 10.39 -1.80 7.14
CA LEU A 37 11.08 -1.58 5.86
C LEU A 37 10.30 -2.18 4.72
N PHE A 38 10.29 -1.47 3.59
CA PHE A 38 9.54 -1.83 2.40
C PHE A 38 10.41 -1.58 1.17
N ASP A 39 10.60 -2.61 0.36
CA ASP A 39 11.40 -2.56 -0.86
C ASP A 39 10.58 -3.07 -2.05
N TRP A 40 10.49 -2.22 -3.08
CA TRP A 40 9.73 -2.46 -4.28
C TRP A 40 10.64 -2.87 -5.42
N HIS A 41 10.22 -3.91 -6.14
CA HIS A 41 10.93 -4.44 -7.29
C HIS A 41 9.99 -4.71 -8.46
N VAL A 42 10.55 -4.68 -9.68
CA VAL A 42 9.83 -4.97 -10.92
C VAL A 42 10.59 -5.95 -11.81
N ILE A 43 9.86 -6.69 -12.65
CA ILE A 43 10.43 -7.54 -13.70
C ILE A 43 9.45 -7.65 -14.88
N ASP A 44 9.96 -7.82 -16.10
CA ASP A 44 9.12 -7.89 -17.31
C ASP A 44 8.35 -9.21 -17.45
N ASP A 45 9.00 -10.33 -17.11
CA ASP A 45 8.39 -11.66 -17.14
C ASP A 45 8.96 -12.52 -16.01
N ILE A 46 8.12 -13.37 -15.41
CA ILE A 46 8.55 -14.34 -14.38
C ILE A 46 9.26 -15.55 -15.03
N LYS A 47 9.28 -15.65 -16.36
CA LYS A 47 9.97 -16.73 -17.08
C LYS A 47 11.49 -16.66 -16.87
N THR A 48 11.93 -17.44 -15.90
CA THR A 48 13.32 -17.85 -15.67
C THR A 48 13.91 -18.49 -16.93
N THR A 49 14.71 -17.75 -17.68
CA THR A 49 15.74 -18.38 -18.53
C THR A 49 16.99 -18.48 -17.66
N ASN A 50 17.32 -19.70 -17.24
CA ASN A 50 18.51 -20.06 -16.46
C ASN A 50 18.53 -19.55 -14.99
N ASN A 51 17.69 -20.14 -14.14
CA ASN A 51 17.79 -20.20 -12.67
C ASN A 51 17.93 -18.90 -11.82
N HIS A 52 17.96 -17.71 -12.42
CA HIS A 52 17.99 -16.46 -11.66
C HIS A 52 16.98 -15.46 -12.22
N THR A 53 15.82 -15.37 -11.56
CA THR A 53 14.90 -14.24 -11.74
C THR A 53 15.56 -13.00 -11.16
N GLN A 54 16.05 -12.10 -12.01
CA GLN A 54 16.62 -10.83 -11.57
C GLN A 54 15.51 -9.78 -11.45
N TRP A 55 15.12 -9.51 -10.22
CA TRP A 55 14.24 -8.40 -9.87
C TRP A 55 15.02 -7.08 -9.92
N THR A 56 14.45 -6.05 -10.55
CA THR A 56 15.03 -4.71 -10.56
C THR A 56 14.44 -3.91 -9.40
N HIS A 57 15.27 -3.46 -8.47
CA HIS A 57 14.84 -2.59 -7.38
C HIS A 57 14.43 -1.21 -7.92
N VAL A 58 13.27 -0.70 -7.49
CA VAL A 58 12.73 0.58 -7.97
C VAL A 58 12.47 1.61 -6.86
N HIS A 59 12.21 1.18 -5.62
CA HIS A 59 11.87 2.13 -4.55
C HIS A 59 11.96 1.52 -3.15
N CYS A 60 12.36 2.34 -2.18
CA CYS A 60 12.26 2.05 -0.75
C CYS A 60 11.19 2.95 -0.12
N GLY A 61 10.18 2.37 0.52
CA GLY A 61 9.08 3.12 1.11
C GLY A 61 7.80 2.31 1.16
N SER A 62 6.88 2.68 2.06
CA SER A 62 5.64 1.93 2.26
C SER A 62 4.64 2.04 1.10
N PHE A 63 4.83 3.02 0.24
CA PHE A 63 4.04 3.23 -0.96
C PHE A 63 4.97 3.38 -2.17
N TYR A 64 4.42 3.21 -3.36
CA TYR A 64 5.13 3.46 -4.61
C TYR A 64 4.18 4.03 -5.65
N ILE A 65 4.71 4.91 -6.51
CA ILE A 65 3.96 5.50 -7.62
C ILE A 65 4.40 4.81 -8.89
N PHE A 66 3.48 4.07 -9.51
CA PHE A 66 3.78 3.36 -10.74
C PHE A 66 3.73 4.27 -11.96
N HIS A 67 4.84 4.38 -12.68
CA HIS A 67 4.89 5.11 -13.95
C HIS A 67 4.56 4.25 -15.18
N GLY A 68 4.34 4.90 -16.32
CA GLY A 68 3.99 4.23 -17.59
C GLY A 68 5.01 3.19 -18.06
N GLU A 69 6.28 3.33 -17.65
CA GLU A 69 7.33 2.35 -17.95
C GLU A 69 7.13 1.00 -17.22
N HIS A 70 6.27 0.94 -16.21
CA HIS A 70 5.99 -0.28 -15.44
C HIS A 70 4.78 -1.06 -15.97
N VAL A 71 4.11 -0.56 -17.01
CA VAL A 71 2.92 -1.21 -17.58
C VAL A 71 3.29 -2.61 -18.07
N ASN A 72 2.45 -3.59 -17.72
CA ASN A 72 2.62 -5.02 -18.00
C ASN A 72 3.80 -5.71 -17.28
N LYS A 73 4.47 -5.05 -16.33
CA LYS A 73 5.49 -5.68 -15.50
C LYS A 73 4.89 -6.41 -14.30
N PHE A 74 5.61 -7.38 -13.78
CA PHE A 74 5.35 -7.93 -12.46
C PHE A 74 5.99 -7.05 -11.40
N VAL A 75 5.31 -6.96 -10.26
CA VAL A 75 5.74 -6.19 -9.10
C VAL A 75 5.91 -7.13 -7.93
N HIS A 76 6.98 -6.91 -7.18
CA HIS A 76 7.30 -7.60 -5.95
C HIS A 76 7.55 -6.59 -4.85
N LEU A 77 6.79 -6.70 -3.76
CA LEU A 77 7.04 -5.96 -2.53
C LEU A 77 7.63 -6.91 -1.51
N VAL A 78 8.79 -6.54 -0.98
CA VAL A 78 9.42 -7.15 0.17
C VAL A 78 9.20 -6.23 1.36
N CYS A 79 8.77 -6.80 2.49
CA CYS A 79 8.64 -6.03 3.71
C CYS A 79 9.24 -6.77 4.90
N VAL A 80 10.01 -6.03 5.69
CA VAL A 80 10.55 -6.47 6.98
C VAL A 80 9.80 -5.73 8.09
N PRO A 81 8.81 -6.37 8.73
CA PRO A 81 8.03 -5.72 9.76
C PRO A 81 8.88 -5.46 11.00
N ARG A 82 8.73 -4.29 11.60
CA ARG A 82 9.47 -3.85 12.80
C ARG A 82 8.54 -3.25 13.85
N ASN A 83 9.03 -3.14 15.07
CA ASN A 83 8.37 -2.41 16.16
C ASN A 83 9.24 -1.23 16.64
N ASN A 84 8.76 -0.45 17.61
CA ASN A 84 9.52 0.65 18.23
C ASN A 84 10.88 0.23 18.81
N SER A 85 11.07 -1.05 19.13
CA SER A 85 12.37 -1.59 19.58
C SER A 85 13.26 -2.04 18.41
N LEU A 86 12.87 -1.74 17.17
CA LEU A 86 13.51 -2.11 15.91
C LEU A 86 13.74 -3.62 15.77
N ARG A 87 12.97 -4.44 16.48
CA ARG A 87 13.04 -5.88 16.32
C ARG A 87 12.39 -6.28 15.02
N GLU A 88 13.15 -6.99 14.21
CA GLU A 88 12.68 -7.50 12.93
C GLU A 88 11.79 -8.72 13.15
N GLY A 89 10.70 -8.75 12.40
CA GLY A 89 9.80 -9.88 12.31
C GLY A 89 10.08 -10.75 11.11
N ILE A 90 9.11 -11.60 10.80
CA ILE A 90 9.20 -12.49 9.63
C ILE A 90 8.98 -11.66 8.37
N GLN A 91 9.96 -11.66 7.47
CA GLN A 91 9.85 -11.04 6.16
C GLN A 91 8.64 -11.61 5.42
N ALA A 92 7.85 -10.73 4.82
CA ALA A 92 6.78 -11.12 3.92
C ALA A 92 7.04 -10.57 2.53
N GLU A 93 6.51 -11.31 1.57
CA GLU A 93 6.65 -11.00 0.16
C GLU A 93 5.28 -11.10 -0.50
N SER A 94 5.02 -10.18 -1.42
CA SER A 94 3.83 -10.24 -2.26
C SER A 94 4.25 -9.99 -3.70
N ILE A 95 3.69 -10.76 -4.63
CA ILE A 95 3.94 -10.62 -6.07
C ILE A 95 2.59 -10.44 -6.77
N THR A 96 2.49 -9.46 -7.65
CA THR A 96 1.31 -9.27 -8.51
C THR A 96 1.71 -8.92 -9.93
N LYS A 97 0.92 -9.36 -10.90
CA LYS A 97 1.03 -8.85 -12.27
C LYS A 97 0.29 -7.53 -12.34
N THR A 98 0.98 -6.48 -12.72
CA THR A 98 0.34 -5.19 -12.80
C THR A 98 -0.57 -5.11 -14.03
N SER A 99 -1.86 -4.97 -13.78
CA SER A 99 -2.80 -4.46 -14.78
C SER A 99 -2.83 -2.94 -14.61
N ILE A 100 -1.74 -2.27 -15.02
CA ILE A 100 -1.66 -0.82 -14.88
C ILE A 100 -2.58 -0.16 -15.89
N ILE A 101 -3.58 0.56 -15.38
CA ILE A 101 -4.56 1.26 -16.20
C ILE A 101 -4.24 2.76 -16.14
N PRO A 102 -4.39 3.52 -17.24
CA PRO A 102 -4.38 4.98 -17.20
C PRO A 102 -5.38 5.49 -16.17
N CYS A 103 -4.95 6.37 -15.26
CA CYS A 103 -5.89 7.03 -14.37
C CYS A 103 -6.81 7.93 -15.22
N PRO A 104 -8.14 7.78 -15.17
CA PRO A 104 -9.06 8.59 -15.98
C PRO A 104 -9.04 10.08 -15.59
N LEU A 105 -8.46 10.40 -14.44
CA LEU A 105 -8.13 11.75 -14.04
C LEU A 105 -6.68 12.04 -14.49
N ASP A 106 -6.50 12.53 -15.72
CA ASP A 106 -5.27 13.19 -16.19
C ASP A 106 -5.07 14.56 -15.47
N LEU A 107 -5.41 14.63 -14.19
CA LEU A 107 -5.02 15.76 -13.38
C LEU A 107 -3.52 15.58 -13.13
N PRO A 108 -2.67 16.56 -13.46
CA PRO A 108 -1.29 16.51 -13.03
C PRO A 108 -1.31 16.37 -11.51
N ILE A 109 -0.92 15.18 -11.03
CA ILE A 109 -0.61 14.91 -9.63
C ILE A 109 0.71 15.65 -9.41
N ASP A 110 0.63 16.97 -9.39
CA ASP A 110 1.51 17.71 -8.52
C ASP A 110 1.14 17.18 -7.14
N SER A 111 1.99 16.33 -6.56
CA SER A 111 1.78 15.74 -5.23
C SER A 111 1.57 16.80 -4.14
N ASN A 112 1.73 18.08 -4.51
CA ASN A 112 1.44 19.25 -3.70
C ASN A 112 0.01 19.82 -3.83
N LYS A 113 -0.84 19.34 -4.75
CA LYS A 113 -2.09 20.03 -5.09
C LYS A 113 -3.24 19.83 -4.10
N TYR A 114 -3.17 18.82 -3.25
CA TYR A 114 -4.20 18.53 -2.25
C TYR A 114 -3.61 18.33 -0.85
N HIS A 115 -2.63 19.17 -0.47
CA HIS A 115 -2.30 19.38 0.94
C HIS A 115 -3.46 20.13 1.61
N ALA A 116 -4.53 19.40 1.90
CA ALA A 116 -5.68 19.93 2.60
C ALA A 116 -5.46 19.77 4.11
N ASP A 117 -5.80 20.76 4.91
CA ASP A 117 -5.75 20.56 6.37
C ASP A 117 -6.86 19.63 6.87
N ILE A 118 -7.98 19.57 6.12
CA ILE A 118 -9.17 18.79 6.44
C ILE A 118 -9.71 18.14 5.16
N ILE A 119 -9.90 16.81 5.21
CA ILE A 119 -10.55 16.03 4.15
C ILE A 119 -11.89 15.52 4.70
N SER A 120 -12.99 15.86 4.04
CA SER A 120 -14.32 15.34 4.38
C SER A 120 -14.89 14.56 3.20
N LEU A 121 -15.14 13.26 3.41
CA LEU A 121 -15.66 12.36 2.40
C LEU A 121 -17.07 11.92 2.77
N GLN A 122 -17.93 11.83 1.75
CA GLN A 122 -19.28 11.29 1.88
C GLN A 122 -19.35 9.97 1.10
N VAL A 123 -20.23 9.06 1.54
CA VAL A 123 -20.44 7.75 0.89
C VAL A 123 -19.14 6.93 0.86
N CYS A 124 -18.58 6.69 2.04
CA CYS A 124 -17.41 5.82 2.21
C CYS A 124 -17.87 4.47 2.76
N ASP A 125 -17.45 3.39 2.10
CA ASP A 125 -17.60 2.04 2.65
C ASP A 125 -16.67 1.84 3.86
N ILE A 126 -17.13 1.11 4.89
CA ILE A 126 -16.37 0.90 6.13
C ILE A 126 -15.10 0.10 5.85
N SER A 127 -15.21 -0.97 5.04
CA SER A 127 -14.06 -1.81 4.72
C SER A 127 -13.01 -1.05 3.92
N PHE A 128 -13.44 -0.22 2.96
CA PHE A 128 -12.55 0.66 2.22
C PHE A 128 -11.88 1.70 3.13
N TYR A 129 -12.63 2.29 4.06
CA TYR A 129 -12.08 3.26 5.01
C TYR A 129 -10.96 2.64 5.86
N GLU A 130 -11.25 1.50 6.51
CA GLU A 130 -10.34 0.87 7.47
C GLU A 130 -9.14 0.20 6.81
N GLN A 131 -9.34 -0.45 5.66
CA GLN A 131 -8.32 -1.29 5.03
C GLN A 131 -7.47 -0.57 4.00
N GLU A 132 -7.95 0.56 3.45
CA GLU A 132 -7.28 1.25 2.36
C GLU A 132 -7.05 2.74 2.67
N LEU A 133 -8.14 3.49 2.83
CA LEU A 133 -8.08 4.95 2.87
C LEU A 133 -7.33 5.48 4.10
N LEU A 134 -7.64 4.95 5.30
CA LEU A 134 -7.03 5.42 6.54
C LEU A 134 -5.52 5.17 6.53
N LEU A 135 -5.08 4.00 6.06
CA LEU A 135 -3.66 3.65 5.98
C LEU A 135 -2.89 4.61 5.07
N VAL A 136 -3.46 4.96 3.92
CA VAL A 136 -2.85 5.94 3.01
C VAL A 136 -2.81 7.32 3.67
N LEU A 137 -3.92 7.79 4.25
CA LEU A 137 -4.00 9.12 4.85
C LEU A 137 -3.08 9.28 6.07
N GLN A 138 -2.92 8.25 6.90
CA GLN A 138 -2.00 8.28 8.04
C GLN A 138 -0.54 8.48 7.61
N GLN A 139 -0.14 7.96 6.44
CA GLN A 139 1.21 8.20 5.89
C GLN A 139 1.43 9.66 5.52
N TYR A 140 0.37 10.40 5.23
CA TYR A 140 0.40 11.85 5.01
C TYR A 140 0.16 12.66 6.30
N GLY A 141 0.16 12.02 7.46
CA GLY A 141 0.01 12.67 8.77
C GLY A 141 -1.43 12.99 9.17
N TYR A 142 -2.43 12.48 8.43
CA TYR A 142 -3.83 12.68 8.79
C TYR A 142 -4.27 11.70 9.87
N LEU A 143 -5.06 12.20 10.80
CA LEU A 143 -5.91 11.38 11.66
C LEU A 143 -7.27 11.22 10.99
N GLY A 144 -7.91 10.06 11.16
CA GLY A 144 -9.21 9.77 10.59
C GLY A 144 -10.25 9.44 11.66
N ASP A 145 -11.48 9.89 11.44
CA ASP A 145 -12.67 9.45 12.17
C ASP A 145 -13.77 9.10 11.15
N MET A 146 -14.55 8.05 11.44
CA MET A 146 -15.64 7.58 10.58
C MET A 146 -16.95 7.54 11.35
N LYS A 147 -17.95 8.26 10.84
CA LYS A 147 -19.31 8.22 11.36
C LYS A 147 -20.25 7.47 10.44
N ILE A 148 -20.70 6.31 10.88
CA ILE A 148 -21.69 5.50 10.15
C ILE A 148 -23.06 6.19 10.25
N LYS A 149 -23.74 6.31 9.10
CA LYS A 149 -25.13 6.78 9.06
C LYS A 149 -26.04 5.69 9.62
N SER A 150 -26.54 5.86 10.85
CA SER A 150 -27.57 5.00 11.40
C SER A 150 -28.91 5.33 10.74
N TYR A 151 -29.51 4.34 10.08
CA TYR A 151 -30.91 4.45 9.66
C TYR A 151 -31.77 4.04 10.85
N SER A 152 -32.40 5.02 11.51
CA SER A 152 -33.54 4.74 12.37
C SER A 152 -34.67 4.24 11.47
N MET A 153 -34.93 2.93 11.45
CA MET A 153 -36.21 2.45 10.96
C MET A 153 -37.27 2.92 11.94
N SER A 154 -37.91 4.05 11.64
CA SER A 154 -39.20 4.39 12.22
C SER A 154 -40.19 3.34 11.73
N LEU A 155 -40.52 2.38 12.59
CA LEU A 155 -41.68 1.50 12.46
C LEU A 155 -42.97 2.30 12.54
#